data_AF-A0A0X2NJ00-F1
#
_entry.id   AF-A0A0X2NJ00-F1
#
_cell.length_a   1.000
_cell.length_b   1.000
_cell.length_c   1.000
_cell.angle_alpha   90.00
_cell.angle_beta   90.00
_cell.angle_gamma   90.00
#
_symmetry.space_group_name_H-M   'P 1'
#
loop_
_entity.id
_entity.type
_entity.pdbx_description
1 polymer ?
#
loop_
_entity_poly.entity_id
_entity_poly.type
_entity_poly.pdbx_seq_one_letter_code
_entity_poly.pdbx_strand_id
1 'polypeptide(L)'
;MARGGLTATVLVSVGSVVTALLLAYGFGYPGALTGVALVSVTAIAVFRRDSDRELHALRRSIEHSASDISGVLHQWHEFHHSGAPEHVRDRTRHRPRLLNPDCGVDSVRRFHDAARSSETFLHGLQPKIHATTTVAALTSLLHDTDRHAARLDSLWQRARRESGTPDIS
;
A
#
# COMPACT_ATOMS: atom_id res chain seq x y z
N MET A 1 -7.16 9.53 -15.85
CA MET A 1 -6.61 10.91 -15.92
C MET A 1 -5.07 10.97 -16.07
N ALA A 2 -4.41 10.02 -16.76
CA ALA A 2 -2.94 9.96 -16.85
C ALA A 2 -2.33 10.48 -18.19
N ARG A 3 -3.13 10.64 -19.25
CA ARG A 3 -2.63 10.96 -20.61
C ARG A 3 -2.07 12.38 -20.77
N GLY A 4 -2.57 13.37 -20.01
CA GLY A 4 -2.15 14.76 -20.16
C GLY A 4 -0.75 15.10 -19.62
N GLY A 5 -0.25 14.31 -18.67
CA GLY A 5 1.07 14.57 -18.06
C GLY A 5 2.25 14.13 -18.92
N LEU A 6 2.08 13.04 -19.68
CA LEU A 6 3.09 12.50 -20.58
C LEU A 6 3.27 13.40 -21.81
N THR A 7 2.17 13.83 -22.43
CA THR A 7 2.21 14.73 -23.59
C THR A 7 2.87 16.07 -23.25
N ALA A 8 2.55 16.66 -22.09
CA ALA A 8 3.17 17.91 -21.64
C ALA A 8 4.68 17.77 -21.37
N THR A 9 5.13 16.65 -20.80
CA THR A 9 6.56 16.44 -20.49
C THR A 9 7.37 16.18 -21.77
N VAL A 10 6.79 15.47 -22.74
CA VAL A 10 7.37 15.29 -24.08
C VAL A 10 7.44 16.63 -24.84
N LEU A 11 6.37 17.44 -24.79
CA LEU A 11 6.36 18.78 -25.39
C LEU A 11 7.43 19.70 -24.78
N VAL A 12 7.59 19.70 -23.46
CA VAL A 12 8.59 20.52 -22.76
C VAL A 12 10.01 20.06 -23.08
N SER A 13 10.27 18.74 -23.11
CA SER A 13 11.60 18.21 -23.46
C SER A 13 11.95 18.46 -24.93
N VAL A 14 11.02 18.25 -25.86
CA VAL A 14 11.21 18.57 -27.28
C VAL A 14 11.44 20.07 -27.47
N GLY A 15 10.63 20.92 -26.82
CA GLY A 15 10.80 22.37 -26.86
C GLY A 15 12.17 22.80 -26.33
N SER A 16 12.60 22.25 -25.19
CA SER A 16 13.92 22.51 -24.58
C SER A 16 15.08 22.15 -25.53
N VAL A 17 15.01 21.00 -26.20
CA VAL A 17 16.02 20.59 -27.19
C VAL A 17 16.02 21.51 -28.42
N VAL A 18 14.85 21.88 -28.94
CA VAL A 18 14.74 22.81 -30.07
C VAL A 18 15.31 24.18 -29.69
N THR A 19 14.98 24.71 -28.52
CA THR A 19 15.53 25.98 -28.02
C THR A 19 17.05 25.91 -27.84
N ALA A 20 17.58 24.82 -27.29
CA ALA A 20 19.02 24.60 -27.15
C ALA A 20 19.76 24.58 -28.50
N LEU A 21 19.19 23.93 -29.52
CA LEU A 21 19.75 23.90 -30.87
C LEU A 21 19.74 25.28 -31.54
N LEU A 22 18.66 26.03 -31.39
CA LEU A 22 18.55 27.40 -31.90
C LEU A 22 19.57 28.34 -31.25
N LEU A 23 19.78 28.22 -29.93
CA LEU A 23 20.80 28.97 -29.19
C LEU A 23 22.21 28.63 -29.69
N ALA A 24 22.52 27.34 -29.87
CA ALA A 24 23.82 26.89 -30.36
C ALA A 24 24.12 27.39 -31.79
N TYR A 25 23.11 27.37 -32.67
CA TYR A 25 23.25 27.83 -34.05
C TYR A 25 23.40 29.36 -34.16
N GLY A 26 22.67 30.12 -33.34
CA GLY A 26 22.66 31.58 -33.41
C GLY A 26 23.83 32.28 -32.69
N PHE A 27 24.29 31.74 -31.56
CA PHE A 27 25.27 32.40 -30.68
C PHE A 27 26.65 31.71 -30.64
N GLY A 28 26.83 30.58 -31.34
CA GLY A 28 28.09 29.83 -31.33
C GLY A 28 28.38 29.16 -29.97
N TYR A 29 29.62 29.25 -29.49
CA TYR A 29 30.09 28.59 -28.26
C TYR A 29 29.25 28.89 -26.98
N PRO A 30 28.93 30.15 -26.63
CA PRO A 30 28.12 30.42 -25.44
C PRO A 30 26.68 29.90 -25.56
N GLY A 31 26.13 29.87 -26.78
CA GLY A 31 24.81 29.30 -27.05
C GLY A 31 24.77 27.79 -26.84
N ALA A 32 25.82 27.09 -27.28
CA ALA A 32 25.97 25.65 -27.07
C ALA A 32 26.07 25.30 -25.58
N LEU A 33 26.84 26.05 -24.80
CA LEU A 33 26.98 25.84 -23.35
C LEU A 33 25.63 25.98 -22.63
N THR A 34 24.88 27.02 -22.97
CA THR A 34 23.56 27.30 -22.38
C THR A 34 22.53 26.24 -22.79
N GLY A 35 22.57 25.78 -24.04
CA GLY A 35 21.72 24.69 -24.53
C GLY A 35 21.95 23.38 -23.78
N VAL A 36 23.21 22.99 -23.56
CA VAL A 36 23.56 21.80 -22.77
C VAL A 36 23.06 21.93 -21.34
N ALA A 37 23.23 23.10 -20.70
CA ALA A 37 22.72 23.34 -19.36
C ALA A 37 21.19 23.21 -19.29
N LEU A 38 20.46 23.77 -20.26
CA LEU A 38 19.01 23.72 -20.33
C LEU A 38 18.50 22.27 -20.46
N VAL A 39 19.10 21.49 -21.36
CA VAL A 39 18.75 20.07 -21.55
C VAL A 39 19.05 19.28 -20.29
N SER A 40 20.20 19.51 -19.65
CA SER A 40 20.61 18.81 -18.42
C SER A 40 19.64 19.08 -17.26
N VAL A 41 19.29 20.34 -17.03
CA VAL A 41 18.31 20.73 -15.98
C VAL A 41 16.95 20.11 -16.27
N THR A 42 16.51 20.14 -17.53
CA THR A 42 15.23 19.55 -17.95
C THR A 42 15.22 18.05 -17.71
N ALA A 43 16.28 17.34 -18.10
CA ALA A 43 16.42 15.91 -17.90
C ALA A 43 16.36 15.55 -16.41
N ILE A 44 17.13 16.24 -15.56
CA ILE A 44 17.12 16.03 -14.11
C ILE A 44 15.72 16.24 -13.54
N ALA A 45 15.01 17.29 -13.95
CA ALA A 45 13.66 17.56 -13.49
C ALA A 45 12.67 16.45 -13.87
N VAL A 46 12.77 15.90 -15.09
CA VAL A 46 11.94 14.77 -15.56
C VAL A 46 12.22 13.51 -14.74
N PHE A 47 13.49 13.14 -14.58
CA PHE A 47 13.87 11.94 -13.81
C PHE A 47 13.41 12.01 -12.35
N ARG A 48 13.53 13.18 -11.71
CA ARG A 48 13.04 13.38 -10.33
C ARG A 48 11.53 13.25 -10.26
N ARG A 49 10.80 13.85 -11.20
CA ARG A 49 9.34 13.79 -11.24
C ARG A 49 8.81 12.37 -11.42
N ASP A 50 9.45 11.57 -12.27
CA ASP A 50 9.03 10.17 -12.47
C ASP A 50 9.33 9.32 -11.22
N SER A 51 10.48 9.54 -10.56
CA SER A 51 10.78 8.91 -9.27
C SER A 51 9.74 9.27 -8.20
N ASP A 52 9.38 10.56 -8.09
CA ASP A 52 8.37 11.00 -7.13
C ASP A 52 6.99 10.38 -7.42
N ARG A 53 6.60 10.28 -8.69
CA ARG A 53 5.35 9.60 -9.09
C ARG A 53 5.35 8.14 -8.72
N GLU A 54 6.45 7.43 -8.92
CA GLU A 54 6.60 6.03 -8.56
C GLU A 54 6.51 5.83 -7.04
N LEU A 55 7.22 6.67 -6.26
CA LEU A 55 7.12 6.68 -4.80
C LEU A 55 5.67 6.93 -4.35
N HIS A 56 4.99 7.91 -4.93
CA HIS A 56 3.57 8.19 -4.61
C HIS A 56 2.65 7.03 -4.99
N ALA A 57 2.89 6.35 -6.11
CA ALA A 57 2.13 5.18 -6.49
C ALA A 57 2.31 4.05 -5.48
N LEU A 58 3.55 3.75 -5.07
CA LEU A 58 3.86 2.73 -4.08
C LEU A 58 3.24 3.05 -2.72
N ARG A 59 3.32 4.30 -2.25
CA ARG A 59 2.67 4.71 -0.99
C ARG A 59 1.16 4.43 -0.99
N ARG A 60 0.48 4.78 -2.08
CA ARG A 60 -0.95 4.48 -2.24
C ARG A 60 -1.24 2.97 -2.27
N SER A 61 -0.39 2.18 -2.92
CA SER A 61 -0.52 0.72 -2.89
C SER A 61 -0.38 0.17 -1.48
N ILE A 62 0.59 0.66 -0.69
CA ILE A 62 0.75 0.24 0.71
C ILE A 62 -0.45 0.65 1.55
N GLU A 63 -0.95 1.89 1.39
CA GLU A 63 -2.15 2.36 2.07
C GLU A 63 -3.37 1.48 1.75
N HIS A 64 -3.51 1.05 0.49
CA HIS A 64 -4.56 0.13 0.08
C HIS A 64 -4.42 -1.24 0.77
N SER A 65 -3.23 -1.86 0.73
CA SER A 65 -3.01 -3.14 1.42
C SER A 65 -3.13 -3.03 2.94
N ALA A 66 -2.76 -1.89 3.53
CA ALA A 66 -2.99 -1.61 4.94
C ALA A 66 -4.50 -1.48 5.26
N SER A 67 -5.28 -0.92 4.34
CA SER A 67 -6.74 -0.89 4.44
C SER A 67 -7.32 -2.30 4.49
N ASP A 68 -6.78 -3.26 3.74
CA ASP A 68 -7.24 -4.66 3.80
C ASP A 68 -7.03 -5.28 5.18
N ILE A 69 -5.86 -5.05 5.80
CA ILE A 69 -5.58 -5.46 7.18
C ILE A 69 -6.61 -4.84 8.12
N SER A 70 -6.84 -3.54 8.01
CA SER A 70 -7.80 -2.82 8.86
C SER A 70 -9.23 -3.34 8.67
N GLY A 71 -9.61 -3.75 7.46
CA GLY A 71 -10.91 -4.32 7.16
C GLY A 71 -11.15 -5.65 7.88
N VAL A 72 -10.16 -6.54 7.90
CA VAL A 72 -10.27 -7.82 8.65
C VAL A 72 -10.35 -7.57 10.15
N LEU A 73 -9.53 -6.66 10.68
CA LEU A 73 -9.59 -6.28 12.10
C LEU A 73 -10.95 -5.66 12.46
N HIS A 74 -11.51 -4.83 11.58
CA HIS A 74 -12.83 -4.24 11.78
C HIS A 74 -13.93 -5.29 11.81
N GLN A 75 -13.94 -6.24 10.86
CA GLN A 75 -14.89 -7.37 10.87
C GLN A 75 -14.81 -8.19 12.16
N TRP A 76 -13.60 -8.43 12.65
CA TRP A 76 -13.41 -9.12 13.92
C TRP A 76 -13.92 -8.29 15.10
N HIS A 77 -13.64 -6.98 15.11
CA HIS A 77 -14.11 -6.07 16.14
C HIS A 77 -15.65 -5.96 16.15
N GLU A 78 -16.29 -5.87 14.99
CA GLU A 78 -17.75 -5.91 14.84
C GLU A 78 -18.31 -7.24 15.34
N PHE A 79 -17.71 -8.37 14.97
CA PHE A 79 -18.15 -9.67 15.49
C PHE A 79 -18.12 -9.72 17.03
N HIS A 80 -17.12 -9.10 17.65
CA HIS A 80 -16.94 -9.10 19.10
C HIS A 80 -17.91 -8.13 19.81
N HIS A 81 -18.06 -6.91 19.30
CA HIS A 81 -18.72 -5.81 20.01
C HIS A 81 -20.09 -5.42 19.44
N SER A 82 -20.43 -5.81 18.22
CA SER A 82 -21.71 -5.44 17.60
C SER A 82 -22.88 -6.04 18.36
N GLY A 83 -23.91 -5.21 18.56
CA GLY A 83 -25.21 -5.61 19.10
C GLY A 83 -26.16 -6.16 18.04
N ALA A 84 -25.75 -6.23 16.77
CA ALA A 84 -26.63 -6.65 15.70
C ALA A 84 -27.07 -8.12 15.87
N PRO A 85 -28.35 -8.45 15.64
CA PRO A 85 -28.91 -9.78 15.93
C PRO A 85 -28.16 -10.93 15.26
N GLU A 86 -27.68 -10.73 14.03
CA GLU A 86 -26.92 -11.68 13.25
C GLU A 86 -25.55 -11.96 13.87
N HIS A 87 -24.84 -10.94 14.34
CA HIS A 87 -23.58 -11.09 15.03
C HIS A 87 -23.81 -11.78 16.37
N VAL A 88 -24.77 -11.31 17.18
CA VAL A 88 -25.13 -11.94 18.46
C VAL A 88 -25.45 -13.42 18.30
N ARG A 89 -26.22 -13.79 17.26
CA ARG A 89 -26.55 -15.19 16.94
C ARG A 89 -25.33 -15.99 16.49
N ASP A 90 -24.41 -15.41 15.72
CA ASP A 90 -23.18 -16.08 15.28
C ASP A 90 -22.28 -16.35 16.51
N ARG A 91 -22.04 -15.37 17.40
CA ARG A 91 -21.25 -15.55 18.64
C ARG A 91 -21.89 -16.48 19.67
N THR A 92 -23.21 -16.53 19.76
CA THR A 92 -23.88 -17.36 20.79
C THR A 92 -24.16 -18.78 20.32
N ARG A 93 -24.53 -18.98 19.06
CA ARG A 93 -25.06 -20.27 18.58
C ARG A 93 -24.14 -20.99 17.59
N HIS A 94 -23.39 -20.27 16.76
CA HIS A 94 -22.66 -20.89 15.64
C HIS A 94 -21.15 -20.97 15.90
N ARG A 95 -20.57 -19.93 16.49
CA ARG A 95 -19.12 -19.79 16.67
C ARG A 95 -18.71 -19.14 18.00
N PRO A 96 -19.17 -19.64 19.15
CA PRO A 96 -18.77 -19.09 20.46
C PRO A 96 -17.26 -19.22 20.72
N ARG A 97 -16.62 -20.23 20.12
CA ARG A 97 -15.18 -20.50 20.29
C ARG A 97 -14.27 -19.40 19.73
N LEU A 98 -14.73 -18.59 18.77
CA LEU A 98 -13.95 -17.45 18.24
C LEU A 98 -13.66 -16.37 19.29
N LEU A 99 -14.53 -16.25 20.30
CA LEU A 99 -14.39 -15.24 21.35
C LEU A 99 -13.29 -15.60 22.36
N ASN A 100 -12.96 -16.89 22.47
CA ASN A 100 -11.97 -17.36 23.42
C ASN A 100 -10.70 -17.86 22.70
N PRO A 101 -9.55 -17.17 22.83
CA PRO A 101 -8.28 -17.62 22.25
C PRO A 101 -7.82 -18.97 22.80
N ASP A 102 -8.23 -19.34 24.02
CA ASP A 102 -7.86 -20.59 24.69
C ASP A 102 -8.88 -21.72 24.50
N CYS A 103 -9.73 -21.63 23.47
CA CYS A 103 -10.76 -22.63 23.17
C CYS A 103 -10.24 -23.99 22.68
N GLY A 104 -8.91 -24.20 22.66
CA GLY A 104 -8.26 -25.42 22.18
C GLY A 104 -8.15 -25.56 20.65
N VAL A 105 -8.68 -24.59 19.89
CA VAL A 105 -8.55 -24.55 18.42
C VAL A 105 -7.34 -23.69 18.04
N ASP A 106 -6.32 -24.33 17.48
CA ASP A 106 -5.04 -23.68 17.16
C ASP A 106 -5.19 -22.54 16.13
N SER A 107 -6.12 -22.64 15.18
CA SER A 107 -6.38 -21.56 14.22
C SER A 107 -6.96 -20.30 14.85
N VAL A 108 -7.81 -20.45 15.88
CA VAL A 108 -8.38 -19.32 16.63
C VAL A 108 -7.27 -18.60 17.40
N ARG A 109 -6.45 -19.34 18.15
CA ARG A 109 -5.29 -18.78 18.86
C ARG A 109 -4.35 -18.03 17.91
N ARG A 110 -3.96 -18.68 16.80
CA ARG A 110 -3.08 -18.06 15.79
C ARG A 110 -3.68 -16.81 15.16
N PHE A 111 -4.99 -16.76 14.97
CA PHE A 111 -5.67 -15.56 14.49
C PHE A 111 -5.59 -14.41 15.50
N HIS A 112 -5.87 -14.67 16.79
CA HIS A 112 -5.75 -13.65 17.85
C HIS A 112 -4.32 -13.11 17.95
N ASP A 113 -3.31 -13.97 17.88
CA ASP A 113 -1.90 -13.55 17.86
C ASP A 113 -1.58 -12.71 16.62
N ALA A 114 -2.07 -13.12 15.45
CA ALA A 114 -1.89 -12.38 14.20
C ALA A 114 -2.63 -11.04 14.17
N ALA A 115 -3.80 -10.94 14.81
CA ALA A 115 -4.57 -9.71 14.94
C ALA A 115 -3.79 -8.68 15.77
N ARG A 116 -3.30 -9.07 16.96
CA ARG A 116 -2.45 -8.20 17.81
C ARG A 116 -1.16 -7.76 17.11
N SER A 117 -0.51 -8.69 16.41
CA SER A 117 0.68 -8.37 15.62
C SER A 117 0.37 -7.39 14.49
N SER A 118 -0.77 -7.54 13.83
CA SER A 118 -1.20 -6.67 12.73
C SER A 118 -1.56 -5.26 13.21
N GLU A 119 -2.21 -5.12 14.37
CA GLU A 119 -2.47 -3.82 15.00
C GLU A 119 -1.17 -3.07 15.30
N THR A 120 -0.20 -3.76 15.90
CA THR A 120 1.12 -3.19 16.20
C THR A 120 1.85 -2.79 14.92
N PHE A 121 1.75 -3.62 13.87
CA PHE A 121 2.34 -3.34 12.57
C PHE A 121 1.73 -2.09 11.93
N LEU A 122 0.39 -1.97 11.90
CA LEU A 122 -0.30 -0.80 11.33
C LEU A 122 0.08 0.50 12.06
N HIS A 123 0.18 0.46 13.39
CA HIS A 123 0.59 1.63 14.17
C HIS A 123 2.02 2.10 13.81
N GLY A 124 2.91 1.15 13.50
CA GLY A 124 4.29 1.45 13.08
C GLY A 124 4.46 1.71 11.57
N LEU A 125 3.43 1.47 10.76
CA LEU A 125 3.53 1.50 9.29
C LEU A 125 3.59 2.92 8.76
N GLN A 126 2.72 3.81 9.23
CA GLN A 126 2.65 5.20 8.73
C GLN A 126 3.98 5.96 8.85
N PRO A 127 4.68 5.97 10.00
CA PRO A 127 6.00 6.60 10.11
C PRO A 127 7.03 6.00 9.13
N LYS A 128 6.98 4.68 8.88
CA LYS A 128 7.91 4.00 7.96
C LYS A 128 7.65 4.36 6.50
N ILE A 129 6.39 4.50 6.09
CA ILE A 129 6.01 4.93 4.73
C ILE A 129 6.57 6.34 4.44
N HIS A 130 6.49 7.24 5.42
CA HIS A 130 6.98 8.62 5.28
C HIS A 130 8.51 8.73 5.37
N ALA A 131 9.16 7.93 6.22
CA ALA A 131 10.61 7.91 6.35
C ALA A 131 11.31 7.31 5.11
N THR A 132 10.62 6.49 4.33
CA THR A 132 11.20 5.80 3.18
C THR A 132 11.20 6.69 1.93
N THR A 133 12.39 6.90 1.38
CA THR A 133 12.62 7.76 0.20
C THR A 133 13.03 6.98 -1.05
N THR A 134 13.30 5.68 -0.93
CA THR A 134 13.73 4.84 -2.06
C THR A 134 12.63 3.89 -2.51
N VAL A 135 12.50 3.74 -3.83
CA VAL A 135 11.54 2.83 -4.47
C VAL A 135 11.73 1.41 -3.96
N ALA A 136 12.96 0.91 -3.90
CA ALA A 136 13.27 -0.45 -3.44
C ALA A 136 12.78 -0.73 -2.01
N ALA A 137 12.97 0.21 -1.08
CA ALA A 137 12.53 0.03 0.30
C ALA A 137 11.00 0.12 0.43
N LEU A 138 10.34 1.01 -0.33
CA LEU A 138 8.88 1.07 -0.41
C LEU A 138 8.28 -0.21 -1.01
N THR A 139 8.90 -0.77 -2.05
CA THR A 139 8.48 -2.06 -2.63
C THR A 139 8.63 -3.21 -1.63
N SER A 140 9.73 -3.23 -0.87
CA SER A 140 9.89 -4.22 0.21
C SER A 140 8.82 -4.08 1.28
N LEU A 141 8.51 -2.84 1.68
CA LEU A 141 7.47 -2.54 2.66
C LEU A 141 6.08 -2.93 2.17
N LEU A 142 5.79 -2.71 0.88
CA LEU A 142 4.56 -3.18 0.23
C LEU A 142 4.46 -4.70 0.30
N HIS A 143 5.51 -5.41 -0.09
CA HIS A 143 5.51 -6.87 -0.07
C HIS A 143 5.30 -7.44 1.34
N ASP A 144 5.91 -6.82 2.37
CA ASP A 144 5.68 -7.22 3.76
C ASP A 144 4.24 -6.91 4.20
N THR A 145 3.68 -5.76 3.80
CA THR A 145 2.28 -5.39 4.09
C THR A 145 1.31 -6.37 3.45
N ASP A 146 1.51 -6.73 2.18
CA ASP A 146 0.69 -7.72 1.46
C ASP A 146 0.76 -9.09 2.13
N ARG A 147 1.95 -9.52 2.56
CA ARG A 147 2.13 -10.77 3.28
C ARG A 147 1.37 -10.77 4.61
N HIS A 148 1.39 -9.66 5.34
CA HIS A 148 0.62 -9.49 6.57
C HIS A 148 -0.88 -9.55 6.31
N ALA A 149 -1.39 -8.86 5.29
CA ALA A 149 -2.80 -8.88 4.90
C ALA A 149 -3.28 -10.30 4.54
N ALA A 150 -2.56 -10.98 3.65
CA ALA A 150 -2.90 -12.35 3.24
C ALA A 150 -2.85 -13.35 4.41
N ARG A 151 -1.87 -13.21 5.31
CA ARG A 151 -1.77 -14.04 6.51
C ARG A 151 -2.94 -13.81 7.45
N LEU A 152 -3.33 -12.56 7.69
CA LEU A 152 -4.43 -12.25 8.59
C LEU A 152 -5.77 -12.75 8.04
N ASP A 153 -6.05 -12.51 6.76
CA ASP A 153 -7.28 -12.97 6.10
C ASP A 153 -7.39 -14.50 6.08
N SER A 154 -6.31 -15.19 5.71
CA SER A 154 -6.31 -16.67 5.68
C SER A 154 -6.54 -17.28 7.07
N LEU A 155 -5.96 -16.69 8.12
CA LEU A 155 -6.19 -17.11 9.50
C LEU A 155 -7.61 -16.81 9.97
N TRP A 156 -8.16 -15.65 9.61
CA TRP A 156 -9.55 -15.30 9.92
C TRP A 156 -10.54 -16.29 9.32
N GLN A 157 -10.41 -16.58 8.02
CA GLN A 157 -11.28 -17.54 7.33
C GLN A 157 -11.13 -18.95 7.92
N ARG A 158 -9.90 -19.37 8.24
CA ARG A 158 -9.65 -20.69 8.86
C ARG A 158 -10.27 -20.77 10.25
N ALA A 159 -10.07 -19.75 11.08
CA ALA A 159 -10.67 -19.67 12.41
C ALA A 159 -12.20 -19.75 12.34
N ARG A 160 -12.84 -19.03 11.41
CA ARG A 160 -14.32 -19.09 11.24
C ARG A 160 -14.83 -20.46 10.77
N ARG A 161 -14.08 -21.18 9.95
CA ARG A 161 -14.45 -22.53 9.50
C ARG A 161 -14.33 -23.54 10.63
N GLU A 162 -13.24 -23.51 11.38
CA GLU A 162 -12.92 -24.52 12.40
C GLU A 162 -13.62 -24.26 13.75
N SER A 163 -14.02 -23.02 14.01
CA SER A 163 -14.79 -22.65 15.21
C SER A 163 -16.28 -22.91 15.12
N GLY A 164 -16.78 -23.23 13.92
CA GLY A 164 -18.17 -23.60 13.70
C GLY A 164 -18.51 -24.88 14.44
N THR A 165 -19.59 -24.87 15.21
CA THR A 165 -20.21 -26.13 15.65
C THR A 165 -20.66 -26.86 14.38
N PRO A 166 -20.28 -28.14 14.16
CA PRO A 166 -20.76 -28.88 12.99
C PRO A 166 -22.28 -28.89 13.01
N ASP A 167 -22.90 -28.48 11.90
CA ASP A 167 -24.34 -28.62 11.70
C ASP A 167 -24.61 -30.13 11.65
N ILE A 168 -25.06 -30.67 12.79
CA ILE A 168 -25.59 -32.03 12.87
C ILE A 168 -27.03 -31.92 12.34
N SER A 169 -27.16 -31.91 11.01
CA SER A 169 -28.42 -32.15 10.31
C SER A 169 -28.63 -33.64 10.12
#